data_AF-A0A1B2AC37-F1
#
_entry.id   AF-A0A1B2AC37-F1
#
_cell.length_a   1.000
_cell.length_b   1.000
_cell.length_c   1.000
_cell.angle_alpha   90.00
_cell.angle_beta   90.00
_cell.angle_gamma   90.00
#
_symmetry.space_group_name_H-M   'P 1'
#
loop_
_entity.id
_entity.type
_entity.pdbx_description
1 polymer ?
#
loop_
_entity_poly.entity_id
_entity_poly.type
_entity_poly.pdbx_seq_one_letter_code
_entity_poly.pdbx_strand_id
1 'polypeptide(L)'
;MRTLRAVALPVIGGAFLMLSPGNAFAQTPEIVVSARMPVPEGHEAVKLVVGIEDFDLTTPAGAAGMEKRIGAVIKRFCAPPPRAQRWAVKDGKACSEYAWASARPQMDQAVKAARRM
;
A
#
# COMPACT_ATOMS: atom_id res chain seq x y z
N MET A 1 45.22 30.30 -51.64
CA MET A 1 43.93 30.80 -51.10
C MET A 1 43.20 29.63 -50.43
N ARG A 2 42.64 29.88 -49.23
CA ARG A 2 41.70 29.06 -48.45
C ARG A 2 42.21 27.77 -47.79
N THR A 3 42.84 28.00 -46.63
CA THR A 3 42.60 27.33 -45.33
C THR A 3 41.47 26.28 -45.27
N LEU A 4 41.81 25.04 -44.92
CA LEU A 4 40.87 24.09 -44.31
C LEU A 4 41.40 23.72 -42.91
N ARG A 5 40.68 24.20 -41.91
CA ARG A 5 40.88 23.97 -40.47
C ARG A 5 39.94 22.85 -40.02
N ALA A 6 40.47 21.95 -39.19
CA ALA A 6 39.80 21.20 -38.11
C ALA A 6 38.66 20.23 -38.54
N VAL A 7 38.38 19.13 -37.86
CA VAL A 7 38.30 18.91 -36.42
C VAL A 7 38.59 17.42 -36.13
N ALA A 8 39.55 17.15 -35.24
CA ALA A 8 39.72 15.84 -34.63
C ALA A 8 38.80 15.77 -33.39
N LEU A 9 37.83 14.87 -33.41
CA LEU A 9 36.98 14.56 -32.26
C LEU A 9 37.64 13.46 -31.42
N PRO A 10 37.96 13.69 -30.15
CA PRO A 10 38.47 12.63 -29.27
C PRO A 10 37.33 11.69 -28.89
N VAL A 11 37.54 10.39 -29.11
CA VAL A 11 36.69 9.30 -28.62
C VAL A 11 36.87 9.23 -27.10
N ILE A 12 35.96 9.87 -26.35
CA ILE A 12 35.88 9.71 -24.90
C ILE A 12 35.20 8.36 -24.64
N GLY A 13 36.02 7.34 -24.35
CA GLY A 13 35.57 6.06 -23.82
C GLY A 13 35.02 6.24 -22.41
N GLY A 14 33.73 6.56 -22.32
CA GLY A 14 33.01 6.63 -21.05
C GLY A 14 32.73 5.22 -20.53
N ALA A 15 33.44 4.84 -19.45
CA ALA A 15 33.07 3.71 -18.62
C ALA A 15 31.66 3.94 -18.05
N PHE A 16 30.67 3.23 -18.59
CA PHE A 16 29.29 3.27 -18.12
C PHE A 16 29.23 2.43 -16.83
N LEU A 17 29.49 3.07 -15.69
CA LEU A 17 29.14 2.52 -14.38
C LEU A 17 27.62 2.36 -14.34
N MET A 18 27.15 1.12 -14.49
CA MET A 18 25.77 0.76 -14.16
C MET A 18 25.59 0.95 -12.65
N LEU A 19 25.27 2.17 -12.22
CA LEU A 19 24.59 2.40 -10.96
C LEU A 19 23.21 1.75 -11.11
N SER A 20 23.09 0.51 -10.63
CA SER A 20 21.80 -0.10 -10.35
C SER A 20 21.07 0.84 -9.39
N PRO A 21 19.90 1.42 -9.77
CA PRO A 21 19.04 2.03 -8.77
C PRO A 21 18.63 0.89 -7.85
N GLY A 22 19.20 0.88 -6.64
CA GLY A 22 18.63 0.11 -5.55
C GLY A 22 17.18 0.56 -5.45
N ASN A 23 16.26 -0.29 -5.89
CA ASN A 23 14.86 -0.15 -5.57
C ASN A 23 14.77 -0.29 -4.06
N ALA A 24 14.96 0.83 -3.36
CA ALA A 24 14.39 1.03 -2.05
C ALA A 24 12.88 0.98 -2.26
N PHE A 25 12.34 -0.23 -2.26
CA PHE A 25 10.95 -0.45 -1.92
C PHE A 25 10.80 0.12 -0.51
N ALA A 26 10.46 1.40 -0.42
CA ALA A 26 9.94 2.00 0.77
C ALA A 26 8.79 1.09 1.19
N GLN A 27 9.02 0.31 2.25
CA GLN A 27 8.03 -0.57 2.84
C GLN A 27 6.79 0.29 3.06
N THR A 28 5.71 -0.02 2.35
CA THR A 28 4.51 0.81 2.38
C THR A 28 4.06 0.92 3.83
N PRO A 29 4.10 2.11 4.44
CA PRO A 29 3.67 2.33 5.82
C PRO A 29 2.14 2.26 5.95
N GLU A 30 1.47 1.68 4.97
CA GLU A 30 0.04 1.78 4.76
C GLU A 30 -0.53 0.42 4.36
N ILE A 31 -1.67 0.09 4.95
CA ILE A 31 -2.47 -1.08 4.59
C ILE A 31 -3.73 -0.60 3.88
N VAL A 32 -3.96 -1.09 2.67
CA VAL A 32 -5.16 -0.77 1.89
C VAL A 32 -6.25 -1.80 2.19
N VAL A 33 -7.29 -1.38 2.90
CA VAL A 33 -8.48 -2.17 3.19
C VAL A 33 -9.52 -1.92 2.12
N SER A 34 -9.99 -2.96 1.44
CA SER A 34 -11.04 -2.86 0.42
C SER A 34 -12.35 -3.45 0.93
N ALA A 35 -13.50 -2.81 0.68
CA ALA A 35 -14.81 -3.41 0.86
C ALA A 35 -15.66 -3.29 -0.41
N ARG A 36 -16.66 -4.18 -0.54
CA ARG A 36 -17.69 -4.07 -1.58
C ARG A 36 -18.89 -3.34 -1.01
N MET A 37 -19.15 -2.13 -1.51
CA MET A 37 -20.34 -1.38 -1.15
C MET A 37 -21.42 -1.54 -2.23
N PRO A 38 -22.69 -1.75 -1.85
CA PRO A 38 -23.79 -1.78 -2.81
C PRO A 38 -24.05 -0.36 -3.35
N VAL A 39 -24.06 -0.22 -4.68
CA VAL A 39 -24.40 1.01 -5.41
C VAL A 39 -25.52 0.72 -6.41
N PRO A 40 -26.25 1.74 -6.92
CA PRO A 40 -27.36 1.50 -7.84
C PRO A 40 -26.97 0.69 -9.10
N GLU A 41 -25.76 0.85 -9.63
CA GLU A 41 -25.26 0.07 -10.78
C GLU A 41 -24.56 -1.26 -10.40
N GLY A 42 -24.62 -1.70 -9.13
CA GLY A 42 -24.02 -2.96 -8.69
C GLY A 42 -23.19 -2.84 -7.40
N HIS A 43 -21.90 -3.11 -7.49
CA HIS A 43 -20.99 -3.04 -6.35
C HIS A 43 -19.77 -2.19 -6.69
N GLU A 44 -19.44 -1.24 -5.82
CA GLU A 44 -18.23 -0.43 -5.93
C GLU A 44 -17.21 -0.90 -4.89
N ALA A 45 -15.95 -1.04 -5.32
CA ALA A 45 -14.84 -1.34 -4.43
C ALA A 45 -14.36 -0.06 -3.77
N VAL A 46 -14.64 0.10 -2.48
CA VAL A 46 -14.21 1.28 -1.72
C VAL A 46 -12.97 0.92 -0.92
N LYS A 47 -11.97 1.79 -1.02
CA LYS A 47 -10.65 1.61 -0.42
C LYS A 47 -10.48 2.55 0.76
N LEU A 48 -9.97 2.01 1.86
CA LEU A 48 -9.48 2.75 3.01
C LEU A 48 -7.99 2.49 3.15
N VAL A 49 -7.24 3.54 3.45
CA VAL A 49 -5.80 3.46 3.71
C VAL A 49 -5.59 3.61 5.20
N VAL A 50 -4.82 2.68 5.80
CA VAL A 50 -4.54 2.65 7.23
C VAL A 50 -3.03 2.75 7.44
N GLY A 51 -2.56 3.86 8.02
CA GLY A 51 -1.17 4.02 8.44
C GLY A 51 -0.77 3.06 9.56
N ILE A 52 0.44 2.50 9.45
CA ILE A 52 1.05 1.52 10.36
C ILE A 52 2.48 1.91 10.78
N GLU A 53 2.96 3.08 10.39
CA GLU A 53 4.31 3.60 10.63
C GLU A 53 4.68 3.76 12.11
N ASP A 54 3.67 3.87 12.98
CA ASP A 54 3.84 4.06 14.42
C ASP A 54 3.88 2.74 15.20
N PHE A 55 3.82 1.59 14.52
CA PHE A 55 3.96 0.28 15.14
C PHE A 55 5.35 -0.30 14.95
N ASP A 56 5.96 -0.75 16.05
CA ASP A 56 7.15 -1.60 15.98
C ASP A 56 6.77 -3.05 15.62
N LEU A 57 6.73 -3.33 14.31
CA LEU A 57 6.36 -4.64 13.77
C LEU A 57 7.43 -5.73 13.97
N THR A 58 8.60 -5.39 14.49
CA THR A 58 9.60 -6.40 14.91
C THR A 58 9.13 -7.13 16.17
N THR A 59 8.29 -6.48 16.99
CA THR A 59 7.77 -7.05 18.23
C THR A 59 6.39 -7.70 18.05
N PRO A 60 6.05 -8.73 18.84
CA PRO A 60 4.68 -9.27 18.89
C PRO A 60 3.65 -8.20 19.29
N ALA A 61 4.01 -7.28 20.18
CA ALA A 61 3.12 -6.23 20.65
C ALA A 61 2.76 -5.22 19.55
N GLY A 62 3.72 -4.78 18.74
CA GLY A 62 3.45 -3.87 17.61
C GLY A 62 2.62 -4.54 16.51
N ALA A 63 2.89 -5.82 16.20
CA ALA A 63 2.06 -6.58 15.26
C ALA A 63 0.60 -6.72 15.75
N ALA A 64 0.40 -7.01 17.04
CA ALA A 64 -0.94 -7.04 17.64
C ALA A 64 -1.62 -5.67 17.66
N GLY A 65 -0.86 -4.59 17.89
CA GLY A 65 -1.35 -3.21 17.83
C GLY A 65 -1.84 -2.83 16.43
N MET A 66 -1.07 -3.18 15.40
CA MET A 66 -1.44 -3.01 13.99
C MET A 66 -2.74 -3.75 13.68
N GLU A 67 -2.83 -5.04 14.02
CA GLU A 67 -4.05 -5.84 13.80
C GLU A 67 -5.26 -5.24 14.50
N LYS A 68 -5.11 -4.78 15.75
CA LYS A 68 -6.17 -4.13 16.51
C LYS A 68 -6.65 -2.84 15.83
N ARG A 69 -5.74 -2.00 15.32
CA ARG A 69 -6.11 -0.77 14.58
C ARG A 69 -6.89 -1.12 13.33
N ILE A 70 -6.37 -2.03 12.51
CA ILE A 70 -7.02 -2.44 11.27
C ILE A 70 -8.41 -3.02 11.57
N GLY A 71 -8.53 -3.86 12.59
CA GLY A 71 -9.81 -4.39 13.04
C GLY A 71 -10.80 -3.31 13.48
N ALA A 72 -10.34 -2.27 14.19
CA ALA A 72 -11.19 -1.13 14.55
C ALA A 72 -11.66 -0.33 13.33
N VAL A 73 -10.77 -0.13 12.34
CA VAL A 73 -11.11 0.53 11.08
C VAL A 73 -12.14 -0.28 10.30
N ILE A 74 -11.91 -1.59 10.11
CA ILE A 74 -12.85 -2.50 9.44
C ILE A 74 -14.21 -2.49 10.14
N LYS A 75 -14.23 -2.58 11.47
CA LYS A 75 -15.47 -2.53 12.25
C LYS A 75 -16.24 -1.23 12.01
N ARG A 76 -15.56 -0.09 12.00
CA ARG A 76 -16.19 1.22 11.75
C ARG A 76 -16.67 1.34 10.30
N PHE A 77 -15.91 0.80 9.36
CA PHE A 77 -16.20 0.87 7.94
C PHE A 77 -17.38 -0.02 7.53
N CYS A 78 -17.46 -1.22 8.10
CA CYS A 78 -18.54 -2.18 7.84
C CYS A 78 -19.73 -2.01 8.78
N ALA A 79 -19.67 -1.11 9.76
CA ALA A 79 -20.81 -0.82 10.63
C ALA A 79 -21.91 -0.09 9.84
N PRO A 80 -23.19 -0.41 10.08
CA PRO A 80 -24.28 0.36 9.51
C PRO A 80 -24.19 1.82 10.01
N PRO A 81 -24.34 2.82 9.13
CA PRO A 81 -24.31 4.21 9.52
C PRO A 81 -25.48 4.53 10.47
N PRO A 82 -25.33 5.51 11.38
CA PRO A 82 -26.38 5.88 12.34
C PRO A 82 -27.67 6.41 11.68
N ARG A 83 -27.59 6.81 10.40
CA ARG A 83 -28.73 7.13 9.56
C ARG A 83 -28.65 6.27 8.31
N ALA A 84 -29.77 5.68 7.91
CA ALA A 84 -29.85 4.88 6.69
C ALA A 84 -29.39 5.72 5.49
N GLN A 85 -28.30 5.29 4.85
CA GLN A 85 -27.80 5.88 3.62
C GLN A 85 -27.90 4.86 2.49
N ARG A 86 -28.04 5.32 1.25
CA ARG A 86 -28.15 4.46 0.06
C ARG A 86 -26.96 3.49 -0.11
N TRP A 87 -25.80 3.85 0.42
CA TRP A 87 -24.55 3.09 0.39
C TRP A 87 -24.31 2.29 1.68
N ALA A 88 -25.29 2.22 2.58
CA ALA A 88 -25.15 1.47 3.83
C ALA A 88 -24.84 0.00 3.53
N VAL A 89 -23.81 -0.52 4.20
CA VAL A 89 -23.48 -1.93 4.18
C VAL A 89 -24.66 -2.71 4.77
N LYS A 90 -25.32 -3.50 3.91
CA LYS A 90 -26.47 -4.33 4.31
C LYS A 90 -26.06 -5.57 5.10
N ASP A 91 -24.87 -6.10 4.79
CA ASP A 91 -24.28 -7.27 5.44
C ASP A 91 -22.91 -6.91 6.00
N GLY A 92 -22.88 -6.51 7.27
CA GLY A 92 -21.65 -6.15 7.97
C GLY A 92 -20.68 -7.32 8.12
N LYS A 93 -21.17 -8.56 8.16
CA LYS A 93 -20.34 -9.77 8.26
C LYS A 93 -19.62 -10.01 6.93
N ALA A 94 -20.35 -10.04 5.82
CA ALA A 94 -19.76 -10.21 4.49
C ALA A 94 -18.78 -9.06 4.15
N CYS A 95 -19.10 -7.82 4.54
CA CYS A 95 -18.17 -6.69 4.42
C CYS A 95 -16.88 -6.93 5.21
N SER A 96 -17.00 -7.34 6.47
CA SER A 96 -15.84 -7.55 7.34
C SER A 96 -14.95 -8.69 6.82
N GLU A 97 -15.55 -9.80 6.37
CA GLU A 97 -14.83 -10.93 5.79
C GLU A 97 -14.03 -10.52 4.55
N TYR A 98 -14.66 -9.77 3.64
CA TYR A 98 -13.98 -9.26 2.44
C TYR A 98 -12.86 -8.26 2.80
N ALA A 99 -13.13 -7.35 3.74
CA ALA A 99 -12.15 -6.37 4.20
C ALA A 99 -10.92 -7.05 4.82
N TRP A 100 -11.13 -8.05 5.68
CA TRP A 100 -10.03 -8.84 6.24
C TRP A 100 -9.28 -9.65 5.20
N ALA A 101 -9.97 -10.24 4.22
CA ALA A 101 -9.33 -10.96 3.12
C ALA A 101 -8.40 -10.05 2.31
N SER A 102 -8.76 -8.77 2.15
CA SER A 102 -7.89 -7.78 1.49
C SER A 102 -6.71 -7.32 2.35
N ALA A 103 -6.91 -7.17 3.67
CA ALA A 103 -5.91 -6.59 4.57
C ALA A 103 -4.83 -7.59 5.01
N ARG A 104 -5.20 -8.84 5.31
CA ARG A 104 -4.30 -9.85 5.91
C ARG A 104 -3.01 -10.09 5.11
N PRO A 105 -3.05 -10.27 3.77
CA PRO A 105 -1.82 -10.50 3.02
C PRO A 105 -0.83 -9.34 3.12
N GLN A 106 -1.33 -8.10 3.18
CA GLN A 106 -0.50 -6.89 3.31
C GLN A 106 0.09 -6.79 4.72
N MET A 107 -0.71 -7.09 5.75
CA MET A 107 -0.24 -7.15 7.15
C MET A 107 0.87 -8.18 7.32
N ASP A 108 0.68 -9.38 6.76
CA ASP A 108 1.69 -10.45 6.81
C ASP A 108 2.97 -10.03 6.10
N GLN A 109 2.85 -9.35 4.96
CA GLN A 109 4.00 -8.82 4.23
C GLN A 109 4.73 -7.74 5.04
N ALA A 110 4.01 -6.81 5.67
CA ALA A 110 4.59 -5.76 6.50
C ALA A 110 5.38 -6.35 7.69
N VAL A 111 4.80 -7.32 8.40
CA VAL A 111 5.48 -8.00 9.52
C VAL A 111 6.70 -8.78 9.03
N LYS A 112 6.60 -9.52 7.91
CA LYS A 112 7.73 -10.24 7.33
C LYS A 112 8.85 -9.30 6.89
N ALA A 113 8.51 -8.15 6.34
CA ALA A 113 9.47 -7.15 5.87
C ALA A 113 10.20 -6.49 7.05
N ALA A 114 9.48 -6.12 8.11
CA ALA A 114 10.06 -5.52 9.31
C ALA A 114 11.04 -6.47 10.02
N ARG A 115 10.77 -7.78 10.05
CA ARG A 115 11.63 -8.77 10.74
C ARG A 115 12.87 -9.20 9.97
N ARG A 116 13.04 -8.73 8.73
CA ARG A 116 14.24 -8.99 7.90
C ARG A 116 15.27 -7.86 7.99
N MET A 117 14.92 -6.77 8.66
CA MET A 117 15.80 -5.64 8.99
C MET A 117 16.50 -5.91 10.32
#